data_AF-A0A329RXG9-F1
#
_entry.id   AF-A0A329RXG9-F1
#
_cell.length_a   1.000
_cell.length_b   1.000
_cell.length_c   1.000
_cell.angle_alpha   90.00
_cell.angle_beta   90.00
_cell.angle_gamma   90.00
#
_symmetry.space_group_name_H-M   'P 1'
#
loop_
_entity.id
_entity.type
_entity.pdbx_description
1 polymer ?
#
loop_
_entity_poly.entity_id
_entity_poly.type
_entity_poly.pdbx_seq_one_letter_code
_entity_poly.pdbx_strand_id
1 'polypeptide(L)'
;MNRRALARKAAGAKVAAPSSASPENAGVENVTKKLELQLAAGDFYGALQMYKTLFMRFLKGDEPSAEQQEKAATLALEAALKLIEHDQNTAATEMANLMVSVFSDFHHPVDDAHKQRIRQIDAAFQSKPQFSADLAVFLKNAVKWSAEEGARKRGDPELQLLLARAYRTAGDPTHAMKHFLHAENPQELADALFQWSTQGYPSESDLYLARAVLQLLSLENLRDANKVYEAYVTKCQSAGRPVDLPLFNFTRFLLLTLERDALPLFQMLQERYAPALARDSSLKSYLSVIGQKFYGLQPPRSGLSSLLEMFSGGMQ
;
A
#
# COMPACT_ATOMS: atom_id res chain seq x y z
N MET A 1 -21.15 -5.60 0.07
CA MET A 1 -22.03 -4.46 -0.31
C MET A 1 -21.49 -3.90 -1.63
N ASN A 2 -22.22 -4.09 -2.73
CA ASN A 2 -21.72 -3.89 -4.09
C ASN A 2 -21.38 -2.40 -4.34
N ARG A 3 -20.14 -2.06 -4.71
CA ARG A 3 -19.68 -0.66 -4.89
C ARG A 3 -20.44 0.07 -5.99
N ARG A 4 -21.04 -0.68 -6.93
CA ARG A 4 -22.04 -0.16 -7.89
C ARG A 4 -23.26 0.48 -7.23
N ALA A 5 -23.66 0.01 -6.03
CA ALA A 5 -24.79 0.58 -5.30
C ALA A 5 -24.46 1.95 -4.67
N LEU A 6 -23.21 2.17 -4.23
CA LEU A 6 -22.75 3.47 -3.74
C LEU A 6 -22.69 4.50 -4.88
N ALA A 7 -22.21 4.09 -6.05
CA ALA A 7 -22.20 4.96 -7.23
C ALA A 7 -23.62 5.25 -7.76
N ARG A 8 -24.54 4.27 -7.74
CA ARG A 8 -25.97 4.48 -8.06
C ARG A 8 -26.68 5.39 -7.05
N LYS A 9 -26.32 5.36 -5.77
CA LYS A 9 -26.91 6.22 -4.73
C LYS A 9 -26.41 7.67 -4.82
N ALA A 10 -25.18 7.87 -5.31
CA ALA A 10 -24.62 9.21 -5.57
C ALA A 10 -25.17 9.85 -6.85
N ALA A 11 -25.49 9.05 -7.88
CA ALA A 11 -25.89 9.51 -9.21
C ALA A 11 -27.41 9.75 -9.38
N GLY A 12 -28.12 10.21 -8.34
CA GLY A 12 -29.59 10.30 -8.30
C GLY A 12 -30.26 10.71 -9.62
N ALA A 13 -30.75 9.73 -10.37
CA ALA A 13 -31.43 9.95 -11.65
C ALA A 13 -32.58 8.96 -11.80
N LYS A 14 -33.81 9.50 -11.87
CA LYS A 14 -35.05 8.77 -12.16
C LYS A 14 -34.98 8.16 -13.56
N VAL A 15 -35.35 6.89 -13.66
CA VAL A 15 -35.38 6.10 -14.90
C VAL A 15 -36.68 6.38 -15.67
N ALA A 16 -36.57 6.73 -16.96
CA ALA A 16 -37.67 6.66 -17.92
C ALA A 16 -37.36 5.59 -18.99
N ALA A 17 -38.39 4.85 -19.40
CA ALA A 17 -38.34 3.64 -20.23
C ALA A 17 -38.06 3.91 -21.74
N PRO A 18 -37.67 2.89 -22.54
CA PRO A 18 -36.91 3.07 -23.79
C PRO A 18 -37.77 3.05 -25.06
N SER A 19 -37.27 3.69 -26.14
CA SER A 19 -37.65 3.40 -27.52
C SER A 19 -36.43 2.97 -28.34
N SER A 20 -36.69 2.12 -29.34
CA SER A 20 -35.78 1.29 -30.12
C SER A 20 -35.05 2.02 -31.27
N ALA A 21 -33.93 1.39 -31.70
CA ALA A 21 -33.03 1.66 -32.85
C ALA A 21 -31.92 2.73 -32.68
N SER A 22 -30.68 2.28 -32.90
CA SER A 22 -29.39 2.75 -32.35
C SER A 22 -28.97 4.21 -32.65
N PRO A 23 -29.15 5.13 -31.68
CA PRO A 23 -28.62 6.50 -31.69
C PRO A 23 -27.32 6.62 -30.87
N GLU A 24 -26.72 5.48 -30.46
CA GLU A 24 -25.83 5.45 -29.30
C GLU A 24 -24.48 6.15 -29.53
N ASN A 25 -23.89 6.04 -30.73
CA ASN A 25 -22.61 6.68 -31.06
C ASN A 25 -22.73 8.21 -31.19
N ALA A 26 -23.79 8.72 -31.84
CA ALA A 26 -24.02 10.16 -31.99
C ALA A 26 -24.27 10.85 -30.64
N GLY A 27 -24.86 10.13 -29.68
CA GLY A 27 -25.05 10.61 -28.32
C GLY A 27 -23.75 10.71 -27.52
N VAL A 28 -22.75 9.85 -27.76
CA VAL A 28 -21.47 9.90 -27.05
C VAL A 28 -20.59 11.05 -27.58
N GLU A 29 -20.50 11.22 -28.90
CA GLU A 29 -19.74 12.34 -29.49
C GLU A 29 -20.25 13.72 -29.05
N ASN A 30 -21.57 13.89 -28.94
CA ASN A 30 -22.16 15.12 -28.43
C ASN A 30 -21.84 15.38 -26.95
N VAL A 31 -21.67 14.34 -26.14
CA VAL A 31 -21.30 14.47 -24.73
C VAL A 31 -19.82 14.80 -24.60
N THR A 32 -18.94 14.21 -25.42
CA THR A 32 -17.50 14.53 -25.44
C THR A 32 -17.25 16.00 -25.79
N LYS A 33 -17.92 16.54 -26.82
CA LYS A 33 -17.80 17.97 -27.18
C LYS A 33 -18.28 18.90 -26.07
N LYS A 34 -19.40 18.57 -25.41
CA LYS A 34 -19.89 19.34 -24.26
C LYS A 34 -18.94 19.29 -23.07
N LEU A 35 -18.28 18.16 -22.86
CA LEU A 35 -17.32 17.97 -21.79
C LEU A 35 -16.05 18.81 -22.00
N GLU A 36 -15.54 18.89 -23.24
CA GLU A 36 -14.45 19.82 -23.59
C GLU A 36 -14.83 21.29 -23.32
N LEU A 37 -16.07 21.68 -23.65
CA LEU A 37 -16.57 23.02 -23.36
C LEU A 37 -16.65 23.31 -21.85
N GLN A 38 -17.07 22.33 -21.03
CA GLN A 38 -17.12 22.50 -19.58
C GLN A 38 -15.73 22.61 -18.95
N LEU A 39 -14.78 21.79 -19.40
CA LEU A 39 -13.38 21.90 -18.98
C LEU A 39 -12.80 23.27 -19.37
N ALA A 40 -13.07 23.74 -20.60
CA ALA A 40 -12.65 25.06 -21.05
C ALA A 40 -13.32 26.21 -20.28
N ALA A 41 -14.57 26.02 -19.83
CA ALA A 41 -15.30 26.99 -19.02
C ALA A 41 -14.92 26.95 -17.52
N GLY A 42 -14.09 25.99 -17.08
CA GLY A 42 -13.72 25.80 -15.68
C GLY A 42 -14.81 25.16 -14.81
N ASP A 43 -15.88 24.62 -15.40
CA ASP A 43 -16.93 23.87 -14.68
C ASP A 43 -16.49 22.41 -14.47
N PHE A 44 -15.50 22.23 -13.59
CA PHE A 44 -14.93 20.90 -13.30
C PHE A 44 -15.92 19.98 -12.58
N TYR A 45 -16.85 20.54 -11.81
CA TYR A 45 -17.90 19.76 -11.17
C TYR A 45 -18.86 19.18 -12.22
N GLY A 46 -19.33 20.01 -13.15
CA GLY A 46 -20.14 19.57 -14.28
C GLY A 46 -19.42 18.49 -15.10
N ALA A 47 -18.14 18.73 -15.41
CA ALA A 47 -17.33 17.79 -16.17
C ALA A 47 -17.20 16.43 -15.44
N LEU A 48 -16.96 16.43 -14.13
CA LEU A 48 -16.90 15.21 -13.32
C LEU A 48 -18.22 14.42 -13.37
N GLN A 49 -19.37 15.09 -13.23
CA GLN A 49 -20.68 14.41 -13.30
C GLN A 49 -20.96 13.83 -14.69
N MET A 50 -20.54 14.54 -15.74
CA MET A 50 -20.64 14.04 -17.11
C MET A 50 -19.74 12.83 -17.36
N TYR A 51 -18.48 12.85 -16.89
CA TYR A 51 -17.59 11.70 -16.93
C TYR A 51 -18.19 10.48 -16.23
N LYS A 52 -18.74 10.66 -15.02
CA LYS A 52 -19.39 9.58 -14.27
C LYS A 52 -20.60 9.00 -14.99
N THR A 53 -21.40 9.87 -15.62
CA THR A 53 -22.58 9.44 -16.37
C THR A 53 -22.19 8.62 -17.59
N LEU A 54 -21.17 9.05 -18.34
CA LEU A 54 -20.61 8.28 -19.46
C LEU A 54 -20.03 6.95 -19.01
N PHE A 55 -19.26 6.94 -17.92
CA PHE A 55 -18.69 5.73 -17.33
C PHE A 55 -19.78 4.70 -17.01
N MET A 56 -20.86 5.13 -16.33
CA MET A 56 -22.00 4.25 -16.01
C MET A 56 -22.74 3.77 -17.26
N ARG A 57 -22.79 4.60 -18.30
CA ARG A 57 -23.41 4.23 -19.58
C ARG A 57 -22.59 3.17 -20.32
N PHE A 58 -21.26 3.23 -20.27
CA PHE A 58 -20.41 2.19 -20.86
C PHE A 58 -20.57 0.85 -20.13
N LEU A 59 -20.73 0.86 -18.81
CA LEU A 59 -20.99 -0.33 -18.01
C LEU A 59 -22.49 -0.71 -17.92
N LYS A 60 -23.31 -0.29 -18.89
CA LYS A 60 -24.74 -0.61 -18.91
C LYS A 60 -24.94 -2.08 -19.29
N GLY A 61 -25.83 -2.75 -18.55
CA GLY A 61 -26.12 -4.18 -18.67
C GLY A 61 -25.72 -4.93 -17.40
N ASP A 62 -26.26 -6.14 -17.22
CA ASP A 62 -25.91 -6.96 -16.06
C ASP A 62 -24.50 -7.55 -16.19
N GLU A 63 -24.09 -7.89 -17.43
CA GLU A 63 -22.74 -8.34 -17.79
C GLU A 63 -22.19 -7.53 -18.97
N PRO A 64 -21.52 -6.38 -18.70
CA PRO A 64 -20.80 -5.61 -19.72
C PRO A 64 -19.69 -6.45 -20.37
N SER A 65 -19.54 -6.35 -21.69
CA SER A 65 -18.47 -7.03 -22.43
C SER A 65 -17.08 -6.49 -22.06
N ALA A 66 -16.03 -7.26 -22.36
CA ALA A 66 -14.64 -6.82 -22.14
C ALA A 66 -14.34 -5.48 -22.84
N GLU A 67 -14.91 -5.24 -24.03
CA GLU A 67 -14.76 -3.97 -24.76
C GLU A 67 -15.43 -2.80 -24.01
N GLN A 68 -16.59 -3.03 -23.41
CA GLN A 68 -17.29 -2.03 -22.60
C GLN A 68 -16.53 -1.70 -21.32
N GLN A 69 -16.02 -2.72 -20.63
CA GLN A 69 -15.19 -2.57 -19.45
C GLN A 69 -13.92 -1.76 -19.76
N GLU A 70 -13.27 -2.09 -20.88
CA GLU A 70 -12.08 -1.41 -21.36
C GLU A 70 -12.35 0.07 -21.70
N LYS A 71 -13.45 0.36 -22.43
CA LYS A 71 -13.87 1.74 -22.70
C LYS A 71 -14.14 2.54 -21.42
N ALA A 72 -14.77 1.92 -20.42
CA ALA A 72 -15.03 2.56 -19.14
C ALA A 72 -13.74 2.84 -18.36
N ALA A 73 -12.81 1.88 -18.29
CA ALA A 73 -11.53 2.06 -17.63
C ALA A 73 -10.66 3.14 -18.30
N THR A 74 -10.60 3.14 -19.63
CA THR A 74 -9.88 4.16 -20.43
C THR A 74 -10.48 5.55 -20.25
N LEU A 75 -11.81 5.68 -20.29
CA LEU A 75 -12.48 6.95 -20.00
C LEU A 75 -12.13 7.47 -18.61
N ALA A 76 -12.14 6.59 -17.60
CA ALA A 76 -11.86 6.96 -16.22
C ALA A 76 -10.40 7.39 -16.02
N LEU A 77 -9.46 6.71 -16.68
CA LEU A 77 -8.04 7.08 -16.71
C LEU A 77 -7.84 8.46 -17.35
N GLU A 78 -8.36 8.68 -18.55
CA GLU A 78 -8.23 9.95 -19.27
C GLU A 78 -8.85 11.11 -18.48
N ALA A 79 -10.01 10.88 -17.88
CA ALA A 79 -10.66 11.85 -17.01
C ALA A 79 -9.81 12.19 -15.78
N ALA A 80 -9.22 11.19 -15.12
CA ALA A 80 -8.35 11.41 -13.98
C ALA A 80 -7.13 12.25 -14.37
N LEU A 81 -6.46 11.93 -15.48
CA LEU A 81 -5.29 12.66 -15.96
C LEU A 81 -5.63 14.13 -16.29
N LYS A 82 -6.72 14.38 -17.04
CA LYS A 82 -7.18 15.75 -17.35
C LYS A 82 -7.53 16.53 -16.09
N LEU A 83 -8.19 15.91 -15.12
CA LEU A 83 -8.52 16.57 -13.86
C LEU A 83 -7.28 16.89 -13.03
N ILE A 84 -6.25 16.03 -13.05
CA ILE A 84 -4.95 16.32 -12.43
C ILE A 84 -4.31 17.53 -13.09
N GLU A 85 -4.29 17.61 -14.42
CA GLU A 85 -3.73 18.76 -15.16
C GLU A 85 -4.33 20.10 -14.70
N HIS A 86 -5.64 20.11 -14.37
CA HIS A 86 -6.37 21.27 -13.89
C HIS A 86 -6.42 21.44 -12.34
N ASP A 87 -5.55 20.74 -11.60
CA ASP A 87 -5.49 20.76 -10.13
C ASP A 87 -6.78 20.32 -9.41
N GLN A 88 -7.64 19.58 -10.09
CA GLN A 88 -8.88 19.02 -9.54
C GLN A 88 -8.65 17.64 -8.93
N ASN A 89 -7.76 17.56 -7.95
CA ASN A 89 -7.18 16.30 -7.45
C ASN A 89 -8.19 15.38 -6.75
N THR A 90 -9.16 15.92 -6.01
CA THR A 90 -10.25 15.12 -5.41
C THR A 90 -11.10 14.49 -6.51
N ALA A 91 -11.50 15.26 -7.53
CA ALA A 91 -12.26 14.77 -8.68
C ALA A 91 -11.46 13.73 -9.49
N ALA A 92 -10.17 13.97 -9.68
CA ALA A 92 -9.28 13.01 -10.34
C ALA A 92 -9.18 11.70 -9.58
N THR A 93 -9.03 11.76 -8.25
CA THR A 93 -8.97 10.60 -7.37
C THR A 93 -10.27 9.80 -7.42
N GLU A 94 -11.42 10.46 -7.54
CA GLU A 94 -12.70 9.78 -7.74
C GLU A 94 -12.72 9.00 -9.07
N MET A 95 -12.28 9.61 -10.18
CA MET A 95 -12.21 8.92 -11.47
C MET A 95 -11.19 7.78 -11.46
N ALA A 96 -10.03 7.98 -10.84
CA ALA A 96 -9.01 6.94 -10.66
C ALA A 96 -9.55 5.73 -9.87
N ASN A 97 -10.35 5.98 -8.84
CA ASN A 97 -11.01 4.92 -8.08
C ASN A 97 -12.11 4.21 -8.88
N LEU A 98 -12.83 4.92 -9.76
CA LEU A 98 -13.77 4.28 -10.69
C LEU A 98 -13.05 3.33 -11.64
N MET A 99 -11.89 3.72 -12.17
CA MET A 99 -11.05 2.83 -12.98
C MET A 99 -10.70 1.54 -12.22
N VAL A 100 -10.14 1.65 -11.00
CA VAL A 100 -9.80 0.46 -10.19
C VAL A 100 -11.04 -0.36 -9.83
N SER A 101 -12.21 0.27 -9.68
CA SER A 101 -13.46 -0.46 -9.44
C SER A 101 -13.87 -1.35 -10.61
N VAL A 102 -13.55 -0.96 -11.86
CA VAL A 102 -13.73 -1.86 -13.02
C VAL A 102 -12.86 -3.11 -12.82
N PHE A 103 -11.60 -2.92 -12.45
CA PHE A 103 -10.68 -4.05 -12.28
C PHE A 103 -11.14 -5.01 -11.19
N SER A 104 -11.63 -4.49 -10.06
CA SER A 104 -12.15 -5.32 -8.95
C SER A 104 -13.50 -5.97 -9.29
N ASP A 105 -14.46 -5.21 -9.83
CA ASP A 105 -15.83 -5.70 -10.05
C ASP A 105 -15.90 -6.75 -11.17
N PHE A 106 -14.92 -6.77 -12.09
CA PHE A 106 -14.86 -7.69 -13.22
C PHE A 106 -13.65 -8.63 -13.19
N HIS A 107 -12.97 -8.74 -12.03
CA HIS A 107 -11.86 -9.69 -11.82
C HIS A 107 -10.75 -9.59 -12.86
N HIS A 108 -10.33 -8.37 -13.19
CA HIS A 108 -9.21 -8.16 -14.09
C HIS A 108 -7.90 -8.63 -13.45
N PRO A 109 -7.01 -9.26 -14.23
CA PRO A 109 -5.74 -9.77 -13.72
C PRO A 109 -4.79 -8.65 -13.30
N VAL A 110 -3.95 -8.93 -12.31
CA VAL A 110 -2.86 -8.03 -11.88
C VAL A 110 -1.67 -8.20 -12.83
N ASP A 111 -1.80 -7.70 -14.06
CA ASP A 111 -0.77 -7.71 -15.09
C ASP A 111 -0.12 -6.34 -15.32
N ASP A 112 0.88 -6.29 -16.19
CA ASP A 112 1.59 -5.04 -16.46
C ASP A 112 0.72 -3.98 -17.15
N ALA A 113 -0.26 -4.39 -17.96
CA ALA A 113 -1.14 -3.46 -18.66
C ALA A 113 -2.04 -2.69 -17.68
N HIS A 114 -2.61 -3.36 -16.69
CA HIS A 114 -3.42 -2.72 -15.66
C HIS A 114 -2.56 -1.88 -14.70
N LYS A 115 -1.37 -2.38 -14.33
CA LYS A 115 -0.41 -1.62 -13.51
C LYS A 115 0.11 -0.37 -14.21
N GLN A 116 0.32 -0.40 -15.52
CA GLN A 116 0.71 0.76 -16.32
C GLN A 116 -0.28 1.92 -16.18
N ARG A 117 -1.58 1.64 -16.09
CA ARG A 117 -2.60 2.69 -15.89
C ARG A 117 -2.51 3.34 -14.52
N ILE A 118 -2.24 2.55 -13.48
CA ILE A 118 -2.00 3.05 -12.13
C ILE A 118 -0.71 3.90 -12.11
N ARG A 119 0.36 3.45 -12.79
CA ARG A 119 1.62 4.19 -12.93
C ARG A 119 1.43 5.54 -13.63
N GLN A 120 0.58 5.63 -14.64
CA GLN A 120 0.29 6.90 -15.32
C GLN A 120 -0.32 7.93 -14.36
N ILE A 121 -1.27 7.50 -13.52
CA ILE A 121 -1.89 8.36 -12.52
C ILE A 121 -0.86 8.76 -11.45
N ASP A 122 -0.09 7.80 -10.92
CA ASP A 122 0.99 8.08 -9.96
C ASP A 122 1.98 9.13 -10.51
N ALA A 123 2.46 8.93 -11.74
CA ALA A 123 3.39 9.84 -12.41
C ALA A 123 2.81 11.26 -12.57
N ALA A 124 1.52 11.39 -12.87
CA ALA A 124 0.87 12.69 -12.98
C ALA A 124 0.84 13.45 -11.63
N PHE A 125 0.77 12.73 -10.51
CA PHE A 125 0.82 13.32 -9.17
C PHE A 125 2.25 13.61 -8.66
N GLN A 126 3.30 13.05 -9.26
CA GLN A 126 4.68 13.23 -8.75
C GLN A 126 5.13 14.69 -8.72
N SER A 127 4.66 15.52 -9.65
CA SER A 127 4.94 16.97 -9.67
C SER A 127 4.13 17.78 -8.66
N LYS A 128 3.21 17.14 -7.93
CA LYS A 128 2.23 17.79 -7.03
C LYS A 128 2.21 17.15 -5.63
N PRO A 129 3.32 17.25 -4.86
CA PRO A 129 3.47 16.57 -3.56
C PRO A 129 2.41 16.96 -2.52
N GLN A 130 1.79 18.13 -2.63
CA GLN A 130 0.69 18.57 -1.76
C GLN A 130 -0.55 17.67 -1.83
N PHE A 131 -0.71 16.87 -2.89
CA PHE A 131 -1.84 15.94 -3.08
C PHE A 131 -1.44 14.47 -2.83
N SER A 132 -0.28 14.20 -2.24
CA SER A 132 0.15 12.83 -1.96
C SER A 132 -0.79 12.06 -1.01
N ALA A 133 -1.55 12.76 -0.16
CA ALA A 133 -2.58 12.15 0.67
C ALA A 133 -3.76 11.65 -0.17
N ASP A 134 -4.24 12.41 -1.16
CA ASP A 134 -5.28 12.00 -2.09
C ASP A 134 -4.81 10.83 -2.96
N LEU A 135 -3.57 10.90 -3.47
CA LEU A 135 -2.93 9.80 -4.21
C LEU A 135 -2.89 8.52 -3.37
N ALA A 136 -2.56 8.60 -2.08
CA ALA A 136 -2.53 7.45 -1.18
C ALA A 136 -3.91 6.78 -1.04
N VAL A 137 -5.01 7.54 -1.07
CA VAL A 137 -6.37 6.98 -1.03
C VAL A 137 -6.65 6.11 -2.27
N PHE A 138 -6.28 6.60 -3.46
CA PHE A 138 -6.39 5.84 -4.70
C PHE A 138 -5.49 4.60 -4.69
N LEU A 139 -4.20 4.75 -4.37
CA LEU A 139 -3.24 3.66 -4.36
C LEU A 139 -3.59 2.58 -3.33
N LYS A 140 -4.22 2.94 -2.21
CA LYS A 140 -4.76 1.97 -1.25
C LYS A 140 -5.84 1.06 -1.87
N ASN A 141 -6.71 1.59 -2.73
CA ASN A 141 -7.67 0.77 -3.45
C ASN A 141 -6.99 -0.09 -4.52
N ALA A 142 -5.94 0.42 -5.18
CA ALA A 142 -5.13 -0.37 -6.12
C ALA A 142 -4.42 -1.55 -5.43
N VAL A 143 -3.79 -1.31 -4.27
CA VAL A 143 -3.18 -2.37 -3.44
C VAL A 143 -4.24 -3.39 -3.02
N LYS A 144 -5.43 -2.93 -2.59
CA LYS A 144 -6.53 -3.83 -2.23
C LYS A 144 -6.95 -4.72 -3.40
N TRP A 145 -7.21 -4.14 -4.58
CA TRP A 145 -7.53 -4.90 -5.79
C TRP A 145 -6.45 -5.95 -6.08
N SER A 146 -5.17 -5.55 -6.05
CA SER A 146 -4.08 -6.48 -6.32
C SER A 146 -3.91 -7.59 -5.29
N ALA A 147 -4.41 -7.39 -4.06
CA ALA A 147 -4.40 -8.41 -3.02
C ALA A 147 -5.54 -9.42 -3.20
N GLU A 148 -6.66 -8.98 -3.78
CA GLU A 148 -7.85 -9.79 -4.05
C GLU A 148 -7.68 -10.61 -5.35
N GLU A 149 -7.17 -9.98 -6.41
CA GLU A 149 -7.07 -10.58 -7.75
C GLU A 149 -5.65 -11.09 -8.10
N GLY A 150 -4.66 -10.84 -7.25
CA GLY A 150 -3.25 -11.17 -7.50
C GLY A 150 -2.73 -12.34 -6.67
N ALA A 151 -1.49 -12.76 -6.95
CA ALA A 151 -0.84 -13.88 -6.25
C ALA A 151 -0.39 -13.54 -4.81
N ARG A 152 -0.25 -12.25 -4.48
CA ARG A 152 0.28 -11.79 -3.20
C ARG A 152 -0.86 -11.36 -2.28
N LYS A 153 -1.06 -12.05 -1.15
CA LYS A 153 -2.12 -11.76 -0.16
C LYS A 153 -2.07 -10.35 0.44
N ARG A 154 -0.92 -9.67 0.35
CA ARG A 154 -0.74 -8.29 0.82
C ARG A 154 -0.75 -7.28 -0.33
N GLY A 155 -1.06 -7.69 -1.56
CA GLY A 155 -1.01 -6.85 -2.75
C GLY A 155 0.33 -6.93 -3.48
N ASP A 156 0.33 -6.42 -4.71
CA ASP A 156 1.49 -6.42 -5.59
C ASP A 156 2.63 -5.52 -5.02
N PRO A 157 3.89 -5.98 -5.05
CA PRO A 157 5.01 -5.24 -4.45
C PRO A 157 5.25 -3.85 -5.07
N GLU A 158 5.01 -3.68 -6.36
CA GLU A 158 5.17 -2.40 -7.05
C GLU A 158 4.11 -1.41 -6.57
N LEU A 159 2.85 -1.85 -6.48
CA LEU A 159 1.77 -1.01 -5.96
C LEU A 159 1.95 -0.66 -4.49
N GLN A 160 2.50 -1.60 -3.70
CA GLN A 160 2.92 -1.35 -2.33
C GLN A 160 3.99 -0.27 -2.25
N LEU A 161 4.97 -0.30 -3.17
CA LEU A 161 6.02 0.71 -3.24
C LEU A 161 5.47 2.10 -3.59
N LEU A 162 4.58 2.20 -4.58
CA LEU A 162 3.93 3.47 -4.92
C LEU A 162 3.17 4.04 -3.73
N LEU A 163 2.40 3.20 -3.03
CA LEU A 163 1.65 3.64 -1.85
C LEU A 163 2.57 4.07 -0.69
N ALA A 164 3.68 3.36 -0.49
CA ALA A 164 4.69 3.73 0.51
C ALA A 164 5.29 5.11 0.21
N ARG A 165 5.60 5.40 -1.07
CA ARG A 165 6.09 6.71 -1.53
C ARG A 165 5.08 7.82 -1.32
N ALA A 166 3.80 7.57 -1.62
CA ALA A 166 2.73 8.53 -1.40
C ALA A 166 2.61 8.90 0.09
N TYR A 167 2.59 7.91 0.99
CA TYR A 167 2.57 8.17 2.44
C TYR A 167 3.83 8.88 2.93
N ARG A 168 5.02 8.51 2.44
CA ARG A 168 6.28 9.17 2.78
C ARG A 168 6.23 10.65 2.40
N THR A 169 5.75 10.96 1.20
CA THR A 169 5.64 12.34 0.71
C THR A 169 4.57 13.14 1.47
N ALA A 170 3.48 12.48 1.86
CA ALA A 170 2.45 13.07 2.72
C ALA A 170 2.89 13.27 4.19
N GLY A 171 4.11 12.90 4.57
CA GLY A 171 4.61 13.05 5.94
C GLY A 171 4.07 12.01 6.93
N ASP A 172 3.62 10.84 6.45
CA ASP A 172 3.12 9.73 7.26
C ASP A 172 4.09 8.53 7.24
N PRO A 173 5.19 8.57 8.01
CA PRO A 173 6.18 7.50 8.04
C PRO A 173 5.61 6.19 8.60
N THR A 174 4.58 6.25 9.45
CA THR A 174 3.96 5.08 10.07
C THR A 174 3.24 4.23 9.03
N HIS A 175 2.44 4.87 8.17
CA HIS A 175 1.79 4.15 7.08
C HIS A 175 2.79 3.78 5.99
N ALA A 176 3.71 4.68 5.63
CA ALA A 176 4.76 4.38 4.66
C ALA A 176 5.54 3.10 5.02
N MET A 177 5.95 2.96 6.28
CA MET A 177 6.68 1.79 6.76
C MET A 177 5.90 0.48 6.56
N LYS A 178 4.60 0.47 6.89
CA LYS A 178 3.75 -0.72 6.71
C LYS A 178 3.73 -1.21 5.26
N HIS A 179 3.77 -0.27 4.30
CA HIS A 179 3.74 -0.58 2.87
C HIS A 179 5.14 -0.95 2.33
N PHE A 180 6.20 -0.27 2.79
CA PHE A 180 7.58 -0.63 2.43
C PHE A 180 7.94 -2.08 2.81
N LEU A 181 7.44 -2.58 3.95
CA LEU A 181 7.65 -3.98 4.38
C LEU A 181 7.14 -5.03 3.36
N HIS A 182 6.25 -4.63 2.45
CA HIS A 182 5.67 -5.48 1.41
C HIS A 182 6.05 -5.06 -0.01
N ALA A 183 6.93 -4.07 -0.16
CA ALA A 183 7.28 -3.47 -1.45
C ALA A 183 8.42 -4.19 -2.20
N GLU A 184 9.08 -5.16 -1.57
CA GLU A 184 10.26 -5.86 -2.11
C GLU A 184 11.39 -4.94 -2.62
N ASN A 185 11.47 -3.71 -2.08
CA ASN A 185 12.50 -2.72 -2.42
C ASN A 185 13.31 -2.32 -1.18
N PRO A 186 14.26 -3.17 -0.73
CA PRO A 186 15.03 -2.94 0.49
C PRO A 186 15.92 -1.69 0.41
N GLN A 187 16.38 -1.32 -0.79
CA GLN A 187 17.22 -0.14 -0.98
C GLN A 187 16.46 1.13 -0.61
N GLU A 188 15.24 1.29 -1.15
CA GLU A 188 14.42 2.48 -0.90
C GLU A 188 13.86 2.51 0.53
N LEU A 189 13.59 1.35 1.13
CA LEU A 189 13.26 1.27 2.55
C LEU A 189 14.45 1.76 3.41
N ALA A 190 15.68 1.35 3.10
CA ALA A 190 16.87 1.85 3.79
C ALA A 190 17.04 3.37 3.62
N ASP A 191 16.75 3.92 2.44
CA ASP A 191 16.73 5.36 2.17
C ASP A 191 15.72 6.10 3.06
N ALA A 192 14.49 5.58 3.13
CA ALA A 192 13.43 6.15 3.94
C ALA A 192 13.79 6.12 5.44
N LEU A 193 14.27 4.98 5.94
CA LEU A 193 14.71 4.83 7.32
C LEU A 193 15.85 5.80 7.65
N PHE A 194 16.84 5.93 6.75
CA PHE A 194 17.96 6.83 6.96
C PHE A 194 17.47 8.27 7.07
N GLN A 195 16.62 8.71 6.15
CA GLN A 195 16.01 10.04 6.20
C GLN A 195 15.21 10.27 7.49
N TRP A 196 14.36 9.33 7.91
CA TRP A 196 13.59 9.48 9.14
C TRP A 196 14.48 9.53 10.37
N SER A 197 15.57 8.77 10.38
CA SER A 197 16.54 8.76 11.48
C SER A 197 17.35 10.05 11.62
N THR A 198 17.40 10.92 10.59
CA THR A 198 18.04 12.24 10.73
C THR A 198 17.10 13.28 11.33
N GLN A 199 15.81 12.99 11.36
CA GLN A 199 14.76 13.85 11.96
C GLN A 199 14.45 13.44 13.41
N GLY A 200 14.84 12.21 13.80
CA GLY A 200 14.70 11.71 15.17
C GLY A 200 15.88 12.07 16.07
N TYR A 201 15.85 11.56 17.32
CA TYR A 201 16.95 11.78 18.25
C TYR A 201 18.20 10.98 17.83
N PRO A 202 19.41 11.55 17.92
CA PRO A 202 20.64 10.84 17.59
C PRO A 202 20.83 9.54 18.38
N SER A 203 20.36 9.50 19.62
CA SER A 203 20.39 8.32 20.49
C SER A 203 19.44 7.20 20.04
N GLU A 204 18.58 7.42 19.06
CA GLU A 204 17.62 6.44 18.54
C GLU A 204 17.99 5.91 17.15
N SER A 205 19.11 6.34 16.57
CA SER A 205 19.47 6.02 15.18
C SER A 205 19.55 4.53 14.88
N ASP A 206 19.96 3.72 15.86
CA ASP A 206 20.05 2.27 15.78
C ASP A 206 18.68 1.56 15.94
N LEU A 207 17.70 2.21 16.58
CA LEU A 207 16.33 1.69 16.72
C LEU A 207 15.59 1.68 15.38
N TYR A 208 15.81 2.66 14.50
CA TYR A 208 15.19 2.68 13.17
C TYR A 208 15.55 1.43 12.36
N LEU A 209 16.84 1.09 12.32
CA LEU A 209 17.31 -0.13 11.65
C LEU A 209 16.79 -1.39 12.36
N ALA A 210 16.91 -1.45 13.70
CA ALA A 210 16.50 -2.62 14.46
C ALA A 210 15.03 -2.96 14.30
N ARG A 211 14.14 -1.96 14.36
CA ARG A 211 12.70 -2.16 14.10
C ARG A 211 12.46 -2.71 12.71
N ALA A 212 13.06 -2.11 11.68
CA ALA A 212 12.84 -2.53 10.30
C ALA A 212 13.32 -3.95 10.02
N VAL A 213 14.53 -4.29 10.47
CA VAL A 213 15.09 -5.65 10.36
C VAL A 213 14.19 -6.65 11.07
N LEU A 214 13.81 -6.39 12.32
CA LEU A 214 12.98 -7.31 13.10
C LEU A 214 11.55 -7.46 12.53
N GLN A 215 10.99 -6.40 11.95
CA GLN A 215 9.71 -6.47 11.24
C GLN A 215 9.79 -7.33 9.98
N LEU A 216 10.84 -7.16 9.16
CA LEU A 216 11.06 -8.01 7.98
C LEU A 216 11.28 -9.48 8.36
N LEU A 217 12.05 -9.74 9.40
CA LEU A 217 12.26 -11.09 9.93
C LEU A 217 10.95 -11.69 10.48
N SER A 218 10.11 -10.90 11.14
CA SER A 218 8.77 -11.34 11.56
C SER A 218 7.87 -11.72 10.38
N LEU A 219 8.18 -11.26 9.16
CA LEU A 219 7.53 -11.63 7.90
C LEU A 219 8.25 -12.75 7.15
N GLU A 220 9.22 -13.43 7.78
CA GLU A 220 10.10 -14.44 7.16
C GLU A 220 10.91 -13.91 5.95
N ASN A 221 11.06 -12.58 5.84
CA ASN A 221 11.80 -11.95 4.76
C ASN A 221 13.27 -11.71 5.16
N LEU A 222 14.01 -12.80 5.35
CA LEU A 222 15.45 -12.76 5.68
C LEU A 222 16.27 -12.09 4.58
N ARG A 223 15.88 -12.28 3.31
CA ARG A 223 16.54 -11.67 2.14
C ARG A 223 16.56 -10.15 2.23
N ASP A 224 15.40 -9.52 2.40
CA ASP A 224 15.33 -8.06 2.40
C ASP A 224 15.81 -7.48 3.73
N ALA A 225 15.68 -8.22 4.84
CA ALA A 225 16.24 -7.81 6.13
C ALA A 225 17.77 -7.62 6.05
N ASN A 226 18.48 -8.55 5.40
CA ASN A 226 19.91 -8.43 5.13
C ASN A 226 20.24 -7.22 4.24
N LYS A 227 19.52 -7.07 3.11
CA LYS A 227 19.74 -5.96 2.17
C LYS A 227 19.48 -4.59 2.80
N VAL A 228 18.42 -4.45 3.61
CA VAL A 228 18.14 -3.20 4.35
C VAL A 228 19.26 -2.89 5.33
N TYR A 229 19.75 -3.91 6.06
CA TYR A 229 20.87 -3.74 6.99
C TYR A 229 22.11 -3.20 6.28
N GLU A 230 22.55 -3.86 5.21
CA GLU A 230 23.74 -3.47 4.44
C GLU A 230 23.61 -2.05 3.88
N ALA A 231 22.48 -1.74 3.22
CA ALA A 231 22.26 -0.43 2.61
C ALA A 231 22.20 0.70 3.65
N TYR A 232 21.55 0.47 4.78
CA TYR A 232 21.44 1.46 5.85
C TYR A 232 22.79 1.70 6.55
N VAL A 233 23.54 0.64 6.87
CA VAL A 233 24.88 0.73 7.47
C VAL A 233 25.83 1.50 6.55
N THR A 234 25.83 1.18 5.26
CA THR A 234 26.65 1.88 4.24
C THR A 234 26.35 3.38 4.22
N LYS A 235 25.08 3.77 4.35
CA LYS A 235 24.67 5.18 4.44
C LYS A 235 25.12 5.86 5.71
N CYS A 236 24.99 5.18 6.86
CA CYS A 236 25.51 5.69 8.12
C CYS A 236 27.03 5.93 8.06
N GLN A 237 27.80 4.97 7.53
CA GLN A 237 29.24 5.11 7.34
C GLN A 237 29.60 6.29 6.41
N SER A 238 28.92 6.38 5.26
CA SER A 238 29.13 7.46 4.29
C SER A 238 28.83 8.84 4.88
N ALA A 239 27.89 8.91 5.83
CA ALA A 239 27.52 10.13 6.54
C ALA A 239 28.32 10.36 7.85
N GLY A 240 29.32 9.52 8.16
CA GLY A 240 30.10 9.64 9.40
C GLY A 240 29.32 9.35 10.69
N ARG A 241 28.21 8.64 10.61
CA ARG A 241 27.36 8.28 11.75
C ARG A 241 27.85 6.96 12.40
N PRO A 242 27.74 6.81 13.72
CA PRO A 242 28.20 5.60 14.41
C PRO A 242 27.38 4.37 13.98
N VAL A 243 28.09 3.29 13.66
CA VAL A 243 27.50 1.99 13.29
C VAL A 243 27.84 0.86 14.27
N ASP A 244 28.69 1.13 15.27
CA ASP A 244 29.08 0.16 16.31
C ASP A 244 28.21 0.26 17.57
N LEU A 245 26.95 0.66 17.42
CA LEU A 245 26.01 0.73 18.54
C LEU A 245 25.45 -0.67 18.86
N PRO A 246 25.02 -0.93 20.11
CA PRO A 246 24.56 -2.24 20.53
C PRO A 246 23.48 -2.86 19.62
N LEU A 247 22.49 -2.10 19.13
CA LEU A 247 21.44 -2.65 18.28
C LEU A 247 21.89 -2.91 16.83
N PHE A 248 22.88 -2.18 16.31
CA PHE A 248 23.52 -2.53 15.04
C PHE A 248 24.26 -3.86 15.14
N ASN A 249 25.00 -4.06 16.23
CA ASN A 249 25.71 -5.31 16.49
C ASN A 249 24.74 -6.47 16.70
N PHE A 250 23.70 -6.27 17.50
CA PHE A 250 22.64 -7.25 17.71
C PHE A 250 21.99 -7.68 16.40
N THR A 251 21.54 -6.73 15.57
CA THR A 251 20.87 -7.04 14.30
C THR A 251 21.79 -7.75 13.32
N ARG A 252 23.07 -7.35 13.23
CA ARG A 252 24.09 -8.05 12.45
C ARG A 252 24.22 -9.52 12.84
N PHE A 253 24.40 -9.77 14.14
CA PHE A 253 24.58 -11.13 14.64
C PHE A 253 23.29 -11.95 14.53
N LEU A 254 22.13 -11.33 14.74
CA LEU A 254 20.84 -11.99 14.57
C LEU A 254 20.66 -12.45 13.13
N LEU A 255 20.95 -11.60 12.14
CA LEU A 255 20.85 -11.96 10.72
C LEU A 255 21.72 -13.18 10.39
N LEU A 256 23.00 -13.18 10.83
CA LEU A 256 23.92 -14.32 10.67
C LEU A 256 23.44 -15.58 11.40
N THR A 257 22.76 -15.42 12.54
CA THR A 257 22.24 -16.53 13.35
C THR A 257 21.06 -17.21 12.65
N LEU A 258 20.19 -16.44 11.98
CA LEU A 258 19.00 -16.95 11.30
C LEU A 258 19.30 -17.65 9.96
N GLU A 259 20.53 -17.58 9.45
CA GLU A 259 20.99 -18.36 8.29
C GLU A 259 21.20 -19.85 8.62
N ARG A 260 21.16 -20.22 9.90
CA ARG A 260 21.50 -21.54 10.41
C ARG A 260 20.52 -21.97 11.51
N ASP A 261 20.43 -23.26 11.75
CA ASP A 261 19.73 -23.77 12.93
C ASP A 261 20.62 -23.55 14.18
N ALA A 262 20.43 -22.39 14.82
CA ALA A 262 21.28 -21.89 15.89
C ALA A 262 20.48 -21.28 17.05
N LEU A 263 19.42 -21.98 17.50
CA LEU A 263 18.56 -21.53 18.61
C LEU A 263 19.34 -21.11 19.88
N PRO A 264 20.38 -21.83 20.35
CA PRO A 264 21.16 -21.39 21.52
C PRO A 264 21.83 -20.01 21.32
N LEU A 265 22.29 -19.72 20.10
CA LEU A 265 22.88 -18.43 19.77
C LEU A 265 21.81 -17.33 19.73
N PHE A 266 20.63 -17.62 19.19
CA PHE A 266 19.48 -16.71 19.20
C PHE A 266 19.06 -16.32 20.62
N GLN A 267 19.04 -17.27 21.57
CA GLN A 267 18.75 -17.01 22.99
C GLN A 267 19.87 -16.18 23.64
N MET A 268 21.13 -16.58 23.44
CA MET A 268 22.29 -15.85 23.96
C MET A 268 22.29 -14.39 23.49
N LEU A 269 22.00 -14.11 22.21
CA LEU A 269 21.93 -12.74 21.71
C LEU A 269 20.88 -11.90 22.43
N GLN A 270 19.70 -12.47 22.69
CA GLN A 270 18.65 -11.75 23.42
C GLN A 270 19.05 -11.42 24.85
N GLU A 271 19.70 -12.34 25.55
CA GLU A 271 20.20 -12.13 26.91
C GLU A 271 21.31 -11.05 26.94
N ARG A 272 22.31 -11.18 26.07
CA ARG A 272 23.48 -10.29 26.03
C ARG A 272 23.10 -8.86 25.64
N TYR A 273 22.10 -8.68 24.78
CA TYR A 273 21.64 -7.37 24.33
C TYR A 273 20.36 -6.91 25.04
N ALA A 274 19.93 -7.58 26.12
CA ALA A 274 18.69 -7.25 26.85
C ALA A 274 18.55 -5.76 27.22
N PRO A 275 19.59 -5.04 27.70
CA PRO A 275 19.48 -3.61 27.98
C PRO A 275 19.19 -2.77 26.73
N ALA A 276 19.82 -3.11 25.60
CA ALA A 276 19.60 -2.42 24.34
C ALA A 276 18.19 -2.70 23.77
N LEU A 277 17.73 -3.96 23.88
CA LEU A 277 16.40 -4.39 23.46
C LEU A 277 15.29 -3.80 24.32
N ALA A 278 15.57 -3.50 25.59
CA ALA A 278 14.59 -2.89 26.51
C ALA A 278 14.25 -1.43 26.18
N ARG A 279 15.04 -0.77 25.31
CA ARG A 279 14.76 0.61 24.85
C ARG A 279 13.46 0.73 24.06
N ASP A 280 12.97 -0.37 23.49
CA ASP A 280 11.69 -0.41 22.80
C ASP A 280 11.00 -1.76 23.04
N SER A 281 9.82 -1.71 23.67
CA SER A 281 9.05 -2.89 24.05
C SER A 281 8.59 -3.73 22.85
N SER A 282 8.42 -3.13 21.67
CA SER A 282 8.00 -3.82 20.44
C SER A 282 9.06 -4.80 19.94
N LEU A 283 10.35 -4.57 20.24
CA LEU A 283 11.44 -5.45 19.79
C LEU A 283 11.31 -6.85 20.38
N LYS A 284 10.90 -6.96 21.65
CA LYS A 284 10.64 -8.25 22.31
C LYS A 284 9.49 -9.00 21.65
N SER A 285 8.43 -8.29 21.25
CA SER A 285 7.31 -8.88 20.53
C SER A 285 7.75 -9.43 19.17
N TYR A 286 8.56 -8.69 18.41
CA TYR A 286 9.11 -9.18 17.15
C TYR A 286 10.02 -10.40 17.35
N LEU A 287 10.89 -10.39 18.37
CA LEU A 287 11.75 -11.54 18.68
C LEU A 287 10.96 -12.78 19.06
N SER A 288 9.84 -12.64 19.77
CA SER A 288 8.94 -13.77 20.02
C SER A 288 8.38 -14.35 18.72
N VAL A 289 7.94 -13.51 17.79
CA VAL A 289 7.43 -13.94 16.47
C VAL A 289 8.54 -14.59 15.64
N ILE A 290 9.75 -14.04 15.65
CA ILE A 290 10.91 -14.59 14.95
C ILE A 290 11.27 -15.97 15.52
N GLY A 291 11.33 -16.11 16.84
CA GLY A 291 11.60 -17.39 17.50
C GLY A 291 10.56 -18.46 17.17
N GLN A 292 9.29 -18.09 17.09
CA GLN A 292 8.22 -18.99 16.63
C GLN A 292 8.44 -19.43 15.18
N LYS A 293 8.72 -18.49 14.28
CA LYS A 293 8.79 -18.75 12.84
C LYS A 293 10.07 -19.48 12.40
N PHE A 294 11.22 -19.11 12.96
CA PHE A 294 12.52 -19.67 12.56
C PHE A 294 12.93 -20.91 13.37
N TYR A 295 12.45 -21.04 14.61
CA TYR A 295 12.86 -22.14 15.51
C TYR A 295 11.70 -22.93 16.11
N GLY A 296 10.45 -22.64 15.75
CA GLY A 296 9.28 -23.38 16.27
C GLY A 296 9.03 -23.19 17.77
N LEU A 297 9.57 -22.13 18.37
CA LEU A 297 9.33 -21.84 19.79
C LEU A 297 7.84 -21.64 20.03
N GLN A 298 7.34 -22.12 21.17
CA GLN A 298 5.94 -21.88 21.53
C GLN A 298 5.74 -20.42 21.94
N PRO A 299 4.60 -19.80 21.58
CA PRO A 299 4.29 -18.46 22.05
C PRO A 299 4.27 -18.44 23.59
N PRO A 300 4.77 -17.38 24.23
CA PRO A 300 4.61 -17.22 25.67
C PRO A 300 3.10 -17.27 25.98
N ARG A 301 2.70 -18.24 26.81
CA ARG A 301 1.28 -18.44 27.17
C ARG A 301 0.74 -17.14 27.74
N SER A 302 -0.32 -16.60 27.13
CA SER A 302 -1.07 -15.48 27.71
C SER A 302 -1.63 -15.92 29.07
N GLY A 303 -1.48 -15.08 30.10
CA GLY A 303 -1.89 -15.41 31.46
C GLY A 303 -3.36 -15.81 31.59
N LEU A 304 -4.22 -15.31 30.70
CA LEU A 304 -5.64 -15.69 30.63
C LEU A 304 -5.84 -17.14 30.18
N SER A 305 -5.05 -17.62 29.21
CA SER A 305 -5.11 -19.02 28.73
C SER A 305 -4.65 -19.98 29.82
N SER A 306 -3.58 -19.61 30.54
CA SER A 306 -3.04 -20.41 31.64
C SER A 306 -3.98 -20.48 32.84
N LEU A 307 -4.73 -19.40 33.12
CA LEU A 307 -5.74 -19.39 34.18
C LEU A 307 -6.96 -20.24 33.81
N LEU A 308 -7.45 -20.17 32.57
CA LEU A 308 -8.57 -20.99 32.10
C LEU A 308 -8.25 -22.49 32.14
N GLU A 309 -7.05 -22.90 31.73
CA GLU A 309 -6.61 -24.31 31.85
C GLU A 309 -6.52 -24.77 33.32
N MET A 310 -6.07 -23.89 34.22
CA MET A 310 -6.03 -24.16 35.66
C MET A 310 -7.42 -24.33 36.26
N PHE A 311 -8.41 -23.57 35.79
CA PHE A 311 -9.80 -23.70 36.24
C PHE A 311 -10.52 -24.91 35.61
N SER A 312 -10.14 -25.35 34.41
CA SER A 312 -10.71 -26.55 33.79
C SER A 312 -10.09 -27.86 34.29
N GLY A 313 -8.87 -27.82 34.83
CA GLY A 313 -8.15 -28.99 35.34
C GLY A 313 -8.55 -29.43 36.76
N GLY A 314 -9.49 -28.73 37.40
CA GLY A 314 -9.91 -28.97 38.80
C GLY A 314 -11.19 -29.77 39.00
N MET A 315 -11.78 -30.35 37.95
CA MET A 315 -12.89 -31.30 38.08
C MET A 315 -12.48 -32.67 37.53
N GLN A 316 -11.84 -33.46 38.39
CA GLN A 316 -11.90 -34.93 38.36
C GLN A 316 -12.46 -35.39 39.69
#